data_AF-Q3SGP2-F1
#
_entry.id   AF-Q3SGP2-F1
#
_cell.length_a   1.000
_cell.length_b   1.000
_cell.length_c   1.000
_cell.angle_alpha   90.00
_cell.angle_beta   90.00
_cell.angle_gamma   90.00
#
_symmetry.space_group_name_H-M   'P 1'
#
loop_
_entity.id
_entity.type
_entity.pdbx_description
1 polymer ?
#
loop_
_entity_poly.entity_id
_entity_poly.type
_entity_poly.pdbx_seq_one_letter_code
_entity_poly.pdbx_strand_id
1 'polypeptide(L)'
;MKHMKKAAVAVFLLGQALSGAASAASVTLTGDTVDYTFDDELLGLFGTPTLVGDTLSFTPVEFQAESLNGAGIDLTNNTVNVQVTAHSGYNFSSVDMTERGDYMLLGGGSSANVAGQVRVFDVANPLSDVTTAIAPDAPLDVISSGGTTNWSASNSTDISSWTDAQTVNVTWQNLLIGETNAGSSMAFVDKKYGGLTVATAPIPEAETYAMMLAGLGLIGWQVSRRRGLTTKA
;
A
#
# COMPACT_ATOMS: atom_id res chain seq x y z
N MET A 1 24.73 54.96 -43.65
CA MET A 1 24.46 53.54 -43.29
C MET A 1 24.99 53.25 -41.88
N LYS A 2 24.24 53.55 -40.81
CA LYS A 2 24.77 53.39 -39.43
C LYS A 2 23.70 53.15 -38.35
N HIS A 3 22.64 52.39 -38.59
CA HIS A 3 21.67 52.04 -37.52
C HIS A 3 21.00 50.66 -37.70
N MET A 4 21.78 49.57 -37.85
CA MET A 4 21.22 48.21 -37.98
C MET A 4 22.00 47.15 -37.18
N LYS A 5 22.46 47.46 -35.96
CA LYS A 5 23.22 46.48 -35.14
C LYS A 5 22.80 46.37 -33.67
N LYS A 6 21.58 46.78 -33.30
CA LYS A 6 21.12 46.66 -31.89
C LYS A 6 19.80 45.90 -31.69
N ALA A 7 19.12 45.46 -32.76
CA ALA A 7 17.82 44.80 -32.64
C ALA A 7 17.88 43.27 -32.48
N ALA A 8 19.00 42.61 -32.80
CA ALA A 8 19.06 41.15 -32.85
C ALA A 8 19.40 40.46 -31.52
N VAL A 9 19.88 41.20 -30.51
CA VAL A 9 20.31 40.61 -29.22
C VAL A 9 19.18 40.55 -28.19
N ALA A 10 18.13 41.36 -28.33
CA ALA A 10 17.02 41.40 -27.38
C ALA A 10 16.01 40.24 -27.55
N VAL A 11 15.99 39.57 -28.70
CA VAL A 11 15.03 38.48 -28.97
C VAL A 11 15.54 37.12 -28.49
N PHE A 12 16.86 36.94 -28.31
CA PHE A 12 17.43 35.66 -27.88
C PHE A 12 17.40 35.44 -26.36
N LEU A 13 17.13 36.49 -25.57
CA LEU A 13 17.07 36.42 -24.10
C LEU A 13 15.65 36.21 -23.56
N LEU A 14 14.61 36.19 -24.41
CA LEU A 14 13.22 35.98 -24.00
C LEU A 14 12.72 34.52 -24.15
N GLY A 15 13.57 33.62 -24.65
CA GLY A 15 13.19 32.22 -24.92
C GLY A 15 13.47 31.22 -23.79
N GLN A 16 14.09 31.64 -22.68
CA GLN A 16 14.59 30.71 -21.65
C GLN A 16 13.84 30.77 -20.30
N ALA A 17 12.64 31.36 -20.25
CA ALA A 17 11.93 31.58 -18.98
C ALA A 17 10.68 30.71 -18.77
N LEU A 18 10.48 29.65 -19.56
CA LEU A 18 9.26 28.81 -19.48
C LEU A 18 9.52 27.30 -19.37
N SER A 19 10.74 26.89 -19.01
CA SER A 19 10.93 25.54 -18.44
C SER A 19 10.51 25.57 -16.97
N GLY A 20 9.22 25.77 -16.72
CA GLY A 20 8.65 25.40 -15.42
C GLY A 20 8.94 23.92 -15.22
N ALA A 21 9.47 23.54 -14.06
CA ALA A 21 9.49 22.15 -13.67
C ALA A 21 8.04 21.64 -13.80
N ALA A 22 7.81 20.68 -14.69
CA ALA A 22 6.56 19.94 -14.66
C ALA A 22 6.54 19.26 -13.29
N SER A 23 5.76 19.80 -12.36
CA SER A 23 5.44 19.07 -11.13
C SER A 23 4.61 17.90 -11.58
N ALA A 24 5.09 16.68 -11.38
CA ALA A 24 4.27 15.49 -11.52
C ALA A 24 2.99 15.72 -10.69
N ALA A 25 1.84 15.48 -11.32
CA ALA A 25 0.56 15.69 -10.68
C ALA A 25 0.27 14.49 -9.80
N SER A 26 0.12 14.69 -8.49
CA SER A 26 -0.36 13.64 -7.61
C SER A 26 -1.74 13.16 -8.06
N VAL A 27 -1.92 11.85 -8.17
CA VAL A 27 -3.19 11.19 -8.46
C VAL A 27 -3.84 10.82 -7.14
N THR A 28 -5.14 11.13 -7.01
CA THR A 28 -5.96 10.71 -5.86
C THR A 28 -7.07 9.78 -6.33
N LEU A 29 -7.19 8.62 -5.69
CA LEU A 29 -8.28 7.67 -5.85
C LEU A 29 -9.06 7.59 -4.53
N THR A 30 -10.37 7.82 -4.59
CA THR A 30 -11.26 7.83 -3.43
C THR A 30 -11.93 6.48 -3.23
N GLY A 31 -11.72 5.89 -2.05
CA GLY A 31 -12.34 4.65 -1.62
C GLY A 31 -13.64 4.89 -0.87
N ASP A 32 -14.08 3.87 -0.14
CA ASP A 32 -15.30 3.92 0.68
C ASP A 32 -15.06 4.65 2.02
N THR A 33 -13.87 4.47 2.61
CA THR A 33 -13.53 5.06 3.92
C THR A 33 -12.18 5.79 3.94
N VAL A 34 -11.40 5.70 2.87
CA VAL A 34 -10.09 6.36 2.75
C VAL A 34 -9.85 6.90 1.34
N ASP A 35 -8.98 7.90 1.21
CA ASP A 35 -8.43 8.37 -0.07
C ASP A 35 -6.95 7.96 -0.20
N TYR A 36 -6.59 7.43 -1.37
CA TYR A 36 -5.21 7.10 -1.74
C TYR A 36 -4.63 8.18 -2.63
N THR A 37 -3.49 8.76 -2.26
CA THR A 37 -2.78 9.76 -3.06
C THR A 37 -1.34 9.33 -3.32
N PHE A 38 -0.91 9.34 -4.58
CA PHE A 38 0.41 8.92 -5.02
C PHE A 38 0.88 9.70 -6.26
N ASP A 39 2.17 9.62 -6.56
CA ASP A 39 2.76 10.12 -7.81
C ASP A 39 2.85 8.96 -8.79
N ASP A 40 2.12 9.03 -9.90
CA ASP A 40 2.01 7.93 -10.87
C ASP A 40 3.31 7.68 -11.65
N GLU A 41 4.18 8.70 -11.77
CA GLU A 41 5.51 8.56 -12.35
C GLU A 41 6.47 7.79 -11.44
N LEU A 42 6.17 7.70 -10.13
CA LEU A 42 7.02 7.06 -9.12
C LEU A 42 6.56 5.64 -8.73
N LEU A 43 5.55 5.09 -9.41
CA LEU A 43 5.06 3.73 -9.12
C LEU A 43 5.98 2.62 -9.65
N GLY A 44 6.81 2.91 -10.65
CA GLY A 44 7.79 1.98 -11.21
C GLY A 44 7.17 0.64 -11.62
N LEU A 45 7.79 -0.46 -11.21
CA LEU A 45 7.40 -1.82 -11.63
C LEU A 45 5.99 -2.25 -11.16
N PHE A 46 5.38 -1.55 -10.19
CA PHE A 46 4.01 -1.83 -9.76
C PHE A 46 2.98 -1.47 -10.84
N GLY A 47 3.31 -0.51 -11.71
CA GLY A 47 2.38 0.05 -12.70
C GLY A 47 1.23 0.85 -12.06
N THR A 48 0.28 1.27 -12.90
CA THR A 48 -0.88 2.07 -12.47
C THR A 48 -1.89 1.20 -11.71
N PRO A 49 -2.32 1.58 -10.50
CA PRO A 49 -3.32 0.83 -9.76
C PRO A 49 -4.75 1.16 -10.21
N THR A 50 -5.66 0.28 -9.81
CA THR A 50 -7.12 0.51 -9.80
C THR A 50 -7.62 0.41 -8.36
N LEU A 51 -8.69 1.14 -8.02
CA LEU A 51 -9.30 1.11 -6.68
C LEU A 51 -10.68 0.46 -6.73
N VAL A 52 -10.93 -0.48 -5.82
CA VAL A 52 -12.25 -1.10 -5.60
C VAL A 52 -12.52 -1.15 -4.09
N GLY A 53 -13.58 -0.46 -3.64
CA GLY A 53 -13.80 -0.19 -2.22
C GLY A 53 -12.58 0.52 -1.64
N ASP A 54 -12.02 -0.01 -0.56
CA ASP A 54 -10.76 0.48 0.03
C ASP A 54 -9.52 -0.33 -0.37
N THR A 55 -9.58 -1.12 -1.46
CA THR A 55 -8.44 -1.92 -1.94
C THR A 55 -7.81 -1.31 -3.19
N LEU A 56 -6.58 -0.83 -3.05
CA LEU A 56 -5.72 -0.38 -4.14
C LEU A 56 -5.02 -1.59 -4.77
N SER A 57 -5.44 -1.97 -5.98
CA SER A 57 -4.98 -3.16 -6.69
C SER A 57 -4.02 -2.82 -7.83
N PHE A 58 -2.91 -3.54 -7.89
CA PHE A 58 -1.88 -3.48 -8.91
C PHE A 58 -1.80 -4.80 -9.68
N THR A 59 -1.62 -4.72 -11.00
CA THR A 59 -1.38 -5.87 -11.88
C THR A 59 -0.07 -5.68 -12.64
N PRO A 60 1.08 -5.77 -11.94
CA PRO A 60 2.39 -5.54 -12.54
C PRO A 60 2.71 -6.60 -13.61
N VAL A 61 3.51 -6.21 -14.59
CA VAL A 61 4.00 -7.10 -15.67
C VAL A 61 5.51 -7.17 -15.77
N GLU A 62 6.24 -6.33 -15.02
CA GLU A 62 7.70 -6.21 -15.10
C GLU A 62 8.43 -6.68 -13.82
N PHE A 63 7.70 -7.13 -12.80
CA PHE A 63 8.31 -7.75 -11.62
C PHE A 63 8.67 -9.21 -11.92
N GLN A 64 9.94 -9.45 -12.21
CA GLN A 64 10.47 -10.78 -12.53
C GLN A 64 11.92 -10.93 -12.06
N ALA A 65 12.29 -12.05 -11.47
CA ALA A 65 13.67 -12.44 -11.24
C ALA A 65 13.88 -13.90 -11.69
N GLU A 66 14.85 -14.14 -12.57
CA GLU A 66 15.23 -15.46 -13.06
C GLU A 66 16.70 -15.70 -12.70
N SER A 67 17.18 -16.93 -12.56
CA SER A 67 18.63 -17.18 -12.60
C SER A 67 18.91 -18.48 -13.32
N LEU A 68 19.86 -18.52 -14.24
CA LEU A 68 20.04 -19.62 -15.19
C LEU A 68 21.48 -20.13 -15.19
N ASN A 69 21.68 -21.45 -15.16
CA ASN A 69 22.93 -22.19 -15.34
C ASN A 69 24.07 -21.85 -14.37
N GLY A 70 23.75 -21.46 -13.14
CA GLY A 70 24.74 -21.15 -12.11
C GLY A 70 25.19 -19.70 -12.16
N ALA A 71 24.32 -18.78 -12.58
CA ALA A 71 24.59 -17.35 -12.69
C ALA A 71 24.70 -16.65 -11.32
N GLY A 72 24.37 -17.31 -10.22
CA GLY A 72 24.27 -16.70 -8.90
C GLY A 72 22.90 -16.07 -8.70
N ILE A 73 22.86 -14.87 -8.12
CA ILE A 73 21.64 -14.19 -7.70
C ILE A 73 21.24 -13.11 -8.71
N ASP A 74 19.99 -13.17 -9.16
CA ASP A 74 19.30 -12.05 -9.79
C ASP A 74 18.26 -11.48 -8.81
N LEU A 75 18.23 -10.16 -8.73
CA LEU A 75 17.36 -9.40 -7.82
C LEU A 75 16.59 -8.36 -8.63
N THR A 76 15.27 -8.40 -8.49
CA THR A 76 14.36 -7.34 -8.96
C THR A 76 13.67 -6.71 -7.78
N ASN A 77 13.74 -5.39 -7.68
CA ASN A 77 13.13 -4.64 -6.60
C ASN A 77 12.43 -3.37 -7.07
N ASN A 78 11.41 -2.97 -6.33
CA ASN A 78 10.80 -1.64 -6.45
C ASN A 78 10.21 -1.24 -5.09
N THR A 79 10.01 0.04 -4.89
CA THR A 79 9.36 0.58 -3.70
C THR A 79 8.40 1.69 -4.12
N VAL A 80 7.19 1.65 -3.60
CA VAL A 80 6.19 2.70 -3.83
C VAL A 80 5.82 3.39 -2.53
N ASN A 81 5.39 4.64 -2.65
CA ASN A 81 4.86 5.42 -1.54
C ASN A 81 3.45 5.87 -1.87
N VAL A 82 2.53 5.61 -0.95
CA VAL A 82 1.12 5.97 -1.07
C VAL A 82 0.69 6.65 0.21
N GLN A 83 0.23 7.89 0.11
CA GLN A 83 -0.43 8.56 1.23
C GLN A 83 -1.88 8.11 1.29
N VAL A 84 -2.34 7.74 2.49
CA VAL A 84 -3.70 7.32 2.75
C VAL A 84 -4.31 8.27 3.76
N THR A 85 -5.43 8.88 3.42
CA THR A 85 -6.16 9.79 4.31
C THR A 85 -7.49 9.15 4.67
N ALA A 86 -7.73 8.95 5.97
CA ALA A 86 -9.04 8.47 6.42
C ALA A 86 -10.12 9.51 6.11
N HIS A 87 -11.34 9.07 5.84
CA HIS A 87 -12.48 9.98 5.78
C HIS A 87 -12.90 10.40 7.19
N SER A 88 -13.63 11.51 7.30
CA SER A 88 -14.15 11.98 8.58
C SER A 88 -15.05 10.92 9.22
N GLY A 89 -14.88 10.67 10.52
CA GLY A 89 -15.65 9.67 11.25
C GLY A 89 -15.08 8.24 11.17
N TYR A 90 -13.88 8.06 10.62
CA TYR A 90 -13.17 6.79 10.59
C TYR A 90 -11.77 6.91 11.19
N ASN A 91 -11.36 5.89 11.93
CA ASN A 91 -9.98 5.70 12.39
C ASN A 91 -9.35 4.52 11.66
N PHE A 92 -8.04 4.56 11.47
CA PHE A 92 -7.31 3.42 10.93
C PHE A 92 -7.34 2.22 11.89
N SER A 93 -7.41 1.01 11.31
CA SER A 93 -7.26 -0.25 12.03
C SER A 93 -5.99 -0.97 11.58
N SER A 94 -5.87 -1.26 10.29
CA SER A 94 -4.71 -1.97 9.73
C SER A 94 -4.44 -1.53 8.29
N VAL A 95 -3.19 -1.73 7.88
CA VAL A 95 -2.79 -1.74 6.47
C VAL A 95 -2.49 -3.18 6.11
N ASP A 96 -3.35 -3.76 5.29
CA ASP A 96 -3.29 -5.15 4.87
C ASP A 96 -2.76 -5.24 3.45
N MET A 97 -1.86 -6.19 3.21
CA MET A 97 -1.24 -6.39 1.92
C MET A 97 -1.37 -7.86 1.49
N THR A 98 -1.63 -8.06 0.21
CA THR A 98 -1.63 -9.37 -0.43
C THR A 98 -0.88 -9.31 -1.75
N GLU A 99 0.01 -10.27 -1.97
CA GLU A 99 0.75 -10.45 -3.22
C GLU A 99 0.56 -11.85 -3.76
N ARG A 100 0.60 -11.96 -5.09
CA ARG A 100 0.55 -13.23 -5.79
C ARG A 100 1.40 -13.18 -7.05
N GLY A 101 1.94 -14.34 -7.40
CA GLY A 101 2.66 -14.54 -8.65
C GLY A 101 2.98 -16.00 -8.85
N ASP A 102 3.97 -16.25 -9.68
CA ASP A 102 4.43 -17.56 -10.07
C ASP A 102 5.94 -17.70 -9.84
N TYR A 103 6.40 -18.93 -9.66
CA TYR A 103 7.82 -19.26 -9.66
C TYR A 103 8.06 -20.58 -10.40
N MET A 104 9.29 -20.80 -10.87
CA MET A 104 9.71 -22.02 -11.55
C MET A 104 11.16 -22.31 -11.20
N LEU A 105 11.41 -23.54 -10.74
CA LEU A 105 12.74 -24.03 -10.41
C LEU A 105 13.03 -25.29 -11.23
N LEU A 106 14.06 -25.27 -12.07
CA LEU A 106 14.58 -26.44 -12.77
C LEU A 106 15.96 -26.82 -12.25
N GLY A 107 16.13 -28.10 -11.90
CA GLY A 107 17.38 -28.63 -11.38
C GLY A 107 17.59 -28.30 -9.89
N GLY A 108 18.35 -29.14 -9.19
CA GLY A 108 18.55 -29.03 -7.74
C GLY A 108 19.41 -27.84 -7.30
N GLY A 109 19.93 -27.05 -8.24
CA GLY A 109 20.74 -25.86 -7.98
C GLY A 109 19.97 -24.54 -8.02
N SER A 110 18.63 -24.58 -8.05
CA SER A 110 17.77 -23.40 -8.21
C SER A 110 16.98 -23.07 -6.94
N SER A 111 16.84 -21.78 -6.65
CA SER A 111 15.98 -21.25 -5.57
C SER A 111 15.28 -19.95 -6.00
N ALA A 112 14.12 -19.70 -5.41
CA ALA A 112 13.38 -18.46 -5.55
C ALA A 112 13.02 -17.89 -4.16
N ASN A 113 12.92 -16.57 -4.06
CA ASN A 113 12.47 -15.91 -2.84
C ASN A 113 11.67 -14.63 -3.16
N VAL A 114 10.70 -14.33 -2.30
CA VAL A 114 9.97 -13.07 -2.28
C VAL A 114 10.14 -12.46 -0.90
N ALA A 115 10.59 -11.23 -0.83
CA ALA A 115 10.81 -10.51 0.41
C ALA A 115 10.43 -9.04 0.25
N GLY A 116 10.54 -8.29 1.35
CA GLY A 116 10.26 -6.87 1.37
C GLY A 116 9.65 -6.46 2.69
N GLN A 117 9.00 -5.30 2.67
CA GLN A 117 8.32 -4.79 3.85
C GLN A 117 7.20 -3.83 3.47
N VAL A 118 6.20 -3.77 4.35
CA VAL A 118 5.27 -2.65 4.42
C VAL A 118 5.69 -1.81 5.62
N ARG A 119 5.92 -0.52 5.40
CA ARG A 119 6.19 0.46 6.44
C ARG A 119 5.11 1.52 6.41
N VAL A 120 4.51 1.77 7.55
CA VAL A 120 3.48 2.81 7.72
C VAL A 120 3.99 3.82 8.72
N PHE A 121 3.82 5.11 8.45
CA PHE A 121 4.09 6.19 9.41
C PHE A 121 3.00 7.24 9.36
N ASP A 122 2.73 7.85 10.52
CA ASP A 122 1.83 9.01 10.61
C ASP A 122 2.50 10.24 9.98
N VAL A 123 1.84 10.89 9.04
CA VAL A 123 2.38 12.08 8.36
C VAL A 123 2.51 13.26 9.32
N ALA A 124 1.63 13.36 10.33
CA ALA A 124 1.72 14.39 11.36
C ALA A 124 2.81 14.09 12.41
N ASN A 125 3.17 12.81 12.58
CA ASN A 125 4.22 12.36 13.48
C ASN A 125 5.14 11.30 12.83
N PRO A 126 6.03 11.69 11.90
CA PRO A 126 6.80 10.74 11.08
C PRO A 126 7.78 9.85 11.83
N LEU A 127 8.04 10.13 13.12
CA LEU A 127 8.85 9.27 13.99
C LEU A 127 8.06 8.09 14.56
N SER A 128 6.73 8.07 14.42
CA SER A 128 5.88 6.93 14.76
C SER A 128 5.68 6.08 13.51
N ASP A 129 6.51 5.04 13.35
CA ASP A 129 6.38 4.07 12.27
C ASP A 129 6.18 2.64 12.79
N VAL A 130 5.44 1.85 12.01
CA VAL A 130 5.31 0.41 12.17
C VAL A 130 5.76 -0.24 10.87
N THR A 131 6.52 -1.33 10.97
CA THR A 131 6.97 -2.09 9.82
C THR A 131 6.58 -3.56 9.98
N THR A 132 6.10 -4.16 8.90
CA THR A 132 5.88 -5.61 8.78
C THR A 132 6.67 -6.16 7.61
N ALA A 133 7.23 -7.37 7.77
CA ALA A 133 7.94 -8.04 6.70
C ALA A 133 6.96 -8.64 5.67
N ILE A 134 7.41 -8.73 4.42
CA ILE A 134 6.76 -9.53 3.39
C ILE A 134 7.52 -10.85 3.30
N ALA A 135 6.80 -11.96 3.38
CA ALA A 135 7.33 -13.30 3.20
C ALA A 135 6.26 -14.20 2.54
N PRO A 136 6.66 -15.22 1.76
CA PRO A 136 5.72 -16.15 1.16
C PRO A 136 4.96 -16.94 2.23
N ASP A 137 3.69 -17.24 1.96
CA ASP A 137 2.82 -18.03 2.84
C ASP A 137 3.29 -19.50 2.95
N ALA A 138 4.08 -19.96 1.97
CA ALA A 138 4.71 -21.27 1.93
C ALA A 138 6.11 -21.20 1.26
N PRO A 139 7.02 -22.15 1.57
CA PRO A 139 8.32 -22.22 0.91
C PRO A 139 8.22 -22.29 -0.63
N LEU A 140 9.12 -21.58 -1.30
CA LEU A 140 9.27 -21.56 -2.76
C LEU A 140 10.31 -22.63 -3.19
N ASP A 141 10.06 -23.90 -2.93
CA ASP A 141 11.06 -24.99 -3.05
C ASP A 141 10.67 -26.12 -4.01
N VAL A 142 9.52 -26.01 -4.66
CA VAL A 142 9.03 -27.00 -5.63
C VAL A 142 9.83 -26.92 -6.93
N ILE A 143 10.60 -27.97 -7.21
CA ILE A 143 11.24 -28.19 -8.51
C ILE A 143 10.18 -28.59 -9.54
N SER A 144 10.06 -27.80 -10.62
CA SER A 144 9.11 -28.07 -11.69
C SER A 144 9.75 -28.83 -12.85
N SER A 145 8.93 -29.54 -13.63
CA SER A 145 9.33 -30.28 -14.83
C SER A 145 8.74 -29.65 -16.10
N GLY A 146 8.67 -28.31 -16.14
CA GLY A 146 8.21 -27.53 -17.30
C GLY A 146 6.95 -26.67 -17.07
N GLY A 147 6.63 -26.32 -15.82
CA GLY A 147 5.52 -25.40 -15.48
C GLY A 147 5.87 -24.47 -14.32
N THR A 148 5.00 -23.52 -14.02
CA THR A 148 5.11 -22.63 -12.86
C THR A 148 4.30 -23.15 -11.67
N THR A 149 4.68 -22.71 -10.48
CA THR A 149 3.95 -22.92 -9.23
C THR A 149 3.53 -21.55 -8.70
N ASN A 150 2.28 -21.45 -8.25
CA ASN A 150 1.80 -20.20 -7.65
C ASN A 150 2.48 -19.95 -6.31
N TRP A 151 2.69 -18.68 -5.99
CA TRP A 151 3.00 -18.23 -4.64
C TRP A 151 2.04 -17.12 -4.21
N SER A 152 1.88 -16.98 -2.90
CA SER A 152 1.20 -15.87 -2.27
C SER A 152 1.97 -15.38 -1.05
N ALA A 153 1.80 -14.11 -0.72
CA ALA A 153 2.28 -13.51 0.52
C ALA A 153 1.20 -12.59 1.05
N SER A 154 0.88 -12.68 2.34
CA SER A 154 -0.07 -11.78 2.98
C SER A 154 0.46 -11.27 4.31
N ASN A 155 0.26 -9.98 4.60
CA ASN A 155 0.54 -9.44 5.93
C ASN A 155 -0.51 -8.41 6.36
N SER A 156 -0.52 -8.12 7.65
CA SER A 156 -1.38 -7.10 8.27
C SER A 156 -0.52 -6.26 9.20
N THR A 157 -0.51 -4.95 8.95
CA THR A 157 0.19 -3.96 9.77
C THR A 157 -0.80 -3.27 10.67
N ASP A 158 -0.82 -3.63 11.95
CA ASP A 158 -1.72 -3.03 12.94
C ASP A 158 -1.30 -1.59 13.26
N ILE A 159 -2.22 -0.66 13.02
CA ILE A 159 -2.10 0.76 13.37
C ILE A 159 -3.33 1.25 14.14
N SER A 160 -4.11 0.34 14.72
CA SER A 160 -5.36 0.63 15.44
C SER A 160 -5.17 1.54 16.66
N SER A 161 -3.95 1.61 17.18
CA SER A 161 -3.59 2.51 18.28
C SER A 161 -3.42 3.98 17.86
N TRP A 162 -3.40 4.29 16.56
CA TRP A 162 -3.19 5.64 16.03
C TRP A 162 -4.50 6.40 15.87
N THR A 163 -5.20 6.62 16.98
CA THR A 163 -6.56 7.19 16.98
C THR A 163 -6.63 8.65 16.55
N ASP A 164 -5.51 9.35 16.51
CA ASP A 164 -5.43 10.77 16.12
C ASP A 164 -4.83 10.97 14.72
N ALA A 165 -4.39 9.89 14.05
CA ALA A 165 -3.77 9.98 12.74
C ALA A 165 -4.86 10.13 11.66
N GLN A 166 -4.83 11.24 10.93
CA GLN A 166 -5.74 11.48 9.80
C GLN A 166 -5.14 10.97 8.48
N THR A 167 -3.83 11.09 8.33
CA THR A 167 -3.09 10.70 7.13
C THR A 167 -1.88 9.90 7.51
N VAL A 168 -1.75 8.72 6.91
CA VAL A 168 -0.56 7.88 7.01
C VAL A 168 0.11 7.77 5.65
N ASN A 169 1.42 7.61 5.63
CA ASN A 169 2.12 7.20 4.42
C ASN A 169 2.48 5.72 4.52
N VAL A 170 2.13 4.98 3.48
CA VAL A 170 2.45 3.57 3.32
C VAL A 170 3.58 3.46 2.29
N THR A 171 4.71 2.94 2.73
CA THR A 171 5.83 2.54 1.87
C THR A 171 5.78 1.03 1.67
N TRP A 172 5.65 0.58 0.43
CA TRP A 172 5.58 -0.83 0.08
C TRP A 172 6.78 -1.21 -0.78
N GLN A 173 7.68 -2.00 -0.20
CA GLN A 173 8.88 -2.51 -0.85
C GLN A 173 8.72 -3.98 -1.23
N ASN A 174 9.10 -4.32 -2.46
CA ASN A 174 9.23 -5.70 -2.93
C ASN A 174 10.65 -6.03 -3.37
N LEU A 175 11.05 -7.26 -3.07
CA LEU A 175 12.29 -7.90 -3.50
C LEU A 175 11.92 -9.28 -4.06
N LEU A 176 12.16 -9.51 -5.34
CA LEU A 176 12.06 -10.82 -5.99
C LEU A 176 13.47 -11.31 -6.27
N ILE A 177 13.75 -12.55 -5.88
CA ILE A 177 15.08 -13.13 -5.96
C ILE A 177 14.99 -14.47 -6.68
N GLY A 178 15.75 -14.62 -7.76
CA GLY A 178 16.03 -15.90 -8.39
C GLY A 178 17.50 -16.23 -8.20
N GLU A 179 17.82 -17.47 -7.84
CA GLU A 179 19.22 -17.88 -7.64
C GLU A 179 19.49 -19.25 -8.26
N THR A 180 20.67 -19.37 -8.89
CA THR A 180 21.24 -20.64 -9.30
C THR A 180 22.69 -20.81 -8.93
N ASN A 181 23.09 -22.00 -8.48
CA ASN A 181 24.45 -22.31 -8.02
C ASN A 181 25.14 -23.47 -8.76
N ALA A 182 24.51 -24.04 -9.77
CA ALA A 182 25.07 -25.14 -10.57
C ALA A 182 24.78 -24.98 -12.07
N GLY A 183 25.65 -25.51 -12.93
CA GLY A 183 25.39 -25.56 -14.37
C GLY A 183 24.15 -26.41 -14.71
N SER A 184 23.43 -26.03 -15.77
CA SER A 184 22.15 -26.66 -16.17
C SER A 184 21.06 -26.58 -15.10
N SER A 185 20.79 -25.37 -14.62
CA SER A 185 19.73 -25.05 -13.65
C SER A 185 18.95 -23.81 -14.11
N MET A 186 17.72 -23.63 -13.67
CA MET A 186 16.94 -22.41 -13.94
C MET A 186 16.08 -22.06 -12.73
N ALA A 187 16.04 -20.81 -12.32
CA ALA A 187 15.17 -20.24 -11.32
C ALA A 187 14.41 -19.09 -11.99
N PHE A 188 13.19 -18.84 -11.53
CA PHE A 188 12.25 -17.86 -12.05
C PHE A 188 11.29 -17.55 -10.90
N VAL A 189 10.97 -16.28 -10.72
CA VAL A 189 9.91 -15.79 -9.85
C VAL A 189 9.36 -14.50 -10.44
N ASP A 190 8.05 -14.36 -10.51
CA ASP A 190 7.37 -13.15 -10.95
C ASP A 190 6.32 -12.71 -9.94
N LYS A 191 5.89 -11.45 -10.00
CA LYS A 191 4.73 -10.92 -9.29
C LYS A 191 3.70 -10.49 -10.31
N LYS A 192 2.46 -10.94 -10.12
CA LYS A 192 1.33 -10.66 -11.03
C LYS A 192 0.23 -9.84 -10.38
N TYR A 193 0.20 -9.80 -9.05
CA TYR A 193 -0.80 -9.08 -8.29
C TYR A 193 -0.20 -8.48 -7.02
N GLY A 194 -0.63 -7.27 -6.70
CA GLY A 194 -0.50 -6.68 -5.37
C GLY A 194 -1.81 -5.99 -5.00
N GLY A 195 -2.36 -6.29 -3.84
CA GLY A 195 -3.46 -5.54 -3.23
C GLY A 195 -3.00 -4.89 -1.94
N LEU A 196 -3.28 -3.60 -1.79
CA LEU A 196 -3.13 -2.85 -0.55
C LEU A 196 -4.52 -2.42 -0.08
N THR A 197 -4.95 -2.92 1.06
CA THR A 197 -6.24 -2.59 1.66
C THR A 197 -6.01 -1.88 2.97
N VAL A 198 -6.69 -0.76 3.19
CA VAL A 198 -6.67 -0.07 4.48
C VAL A 198 -7.99 -0.31 5.17
N ALA A 199 -7.93 -1.04 6.29
CA ALA A 199 -9.09 -1.27 7.13
C ALA A 199 -9.26 -0.09 8.08
N THR A 200 -10.48 0.40 8.20
CA THR A 200 -10.87 1.46 9.12
C THR A 200 -12.02 1.01 10.01
N ALA A 201 -12.20 1.71 11.13
CA ALA A 201 -13.35 1.54 12.02
C ALA A 201 -14.07 2.88 12.20
N PRO A 202 -15.42 2.91 12.18
CA PRO A 202 -16.17 4.13 12.47
C PRO A 202 -15.86 4.63 13.88
N ILE A 203 -15.63 5.93 14.02
CA ILE A 203 -15.55 6.63 15.29
C ILE A 203 -16.97 6.77 15.81
N PRO A 204 -17.31 6.18 16.97
CA PRO A 204 -18.65 6.32 17.51
C PRO A 204 -18.93 7.79 17.83
N GLU A 205 -19.98 8.34 17.25
CA GLU A 205 -20.40 9.71 17.53
C GLU A 205 -20.79 9.82 19.01
N ALA A 206 -20.33 10.87 19.70
CA ALA A 206 -20.69 11.11 21.11
C ALA A 206 -22.22 11.16 21.31
N GLU A 207 -22.97 11.60 20.28
CA GLU A 207 -24.43 11.63 20.26
C GLU A 207 -25.05 10.23 20.32
N THR A 208 -24.42 9.20 19.73
CA THR A 208 -24.89 7.82 19.81
C THR A 208 -24.89 7.32 21.26
N TYR A 209 -23.82 7.62 22.01
CA TYR A 209 -23.75 7.29 23.43
C TYR A 209 -24.71 8.12 24.28
N ALA A 210 -24.85 9.42 23.96
CA ALA A 210 -25.79 10.29 24.66
C ALA A 210 -27.25 9.81 24.47
N MET A 211 -27.63 9.39 23.27
CA MET A 211 -28.95 8.85 22.97
C MET A 211 -29.19 7.48 23.61
N MET A 212 -28.18 6.61 23.63
CA MET A 212 -28.25 5.35 24.37
C MET A 212 -28.46 5.60 25.88
N LEU A 213 -27.68 6.51 26.48
CA LEU A 213 -27.81 6.87 27.89
C LEU A 213 -29.16 7.54 28.19
N ALA A 214 -29.63 8.41 27.30
CA ALA A 214 -30.96 9.01 27.41
C ALA A 214 -32.06 7.94 27.37
N GLY A 215 -31.97 6.97 26.45
CA GLY A 215 -32.89 5.84 26.36
C GLY A 215 -32.89 4.98 27.62
N LEU A 216 -31.71 4.61 28.13
CA LEU A 216 -31.58 3.86 29.38
C LEU A 216 -32.10 4.65 30.59
N GLY A 217 -31.86 5.96 30.62
CA GLY A 217 -32.38 6.86 31.64
C GLY A 217 -33.91 6.90 31.68
N LEU A 218 -34.56 6.97 30.51
CA LEU A 218 -36.02 6.93 30.39
C LEU A 218 -36.60 5.59 30.86
N ILE A 219 -35.97 4.47 30.52
CA ILE A 219 -36.39 3.13 30.97
C ILE A 219 -36.23 3.02 32.50
N GLY A 220 -35.09 3.45 33.05
CA GLY A 220 -34.84 3.46 34.49
C GLY A 220 -35.87 4.30 35.26
N TRP A 221 -36.22 5.48 34.73
CA TRP A 221 -37.26 6.35 35.30
C TRP A 221 -38.66 5.71 35.25
N GLN A 222 -39.00 5.03 34.16
CA GLN A 222 -40.30 4.36 34.03
C GLN A 222 -40.44 3.17 34.99
N VAL A 223 -39.36 2.41 35.22
CA VAL A 223 -39.32 1.29 36.17
C VAL A 223 -39.41 1.78 37.62
N SER A 224 -38.69 2.85 37.99
CA SER A 224 -38.75 3.42 39.34
C SER A 224 -40.16 3.92 39.69
N ARG A 225 -40.87 4.51 38.70
CA ARG A 225 -42.27 4.93 38.84
C ARG A 225 -43.22 3.78 39.12
N ARG A 226 -42.99 2.60 38.53
CA ARG A 226 -43.82 1.41 38.75
C ARG A 226 -43.59 0.77 40.12
N ARG A 227 -42.36 0.80 40.64
CA ARG A 227 -42.01 0.21 41.95
C ARG A 227 -42.56 1.03 43.12
N GLY A 228 -42.63 2.36 42.99
CA GLY A 228 -43.21 3.24 44.01
C GLY A 228 -44.72 3.08 44.22
N LEU A 229 -45.43 2.41 43.30
CA LEU A 229 -46.88 2.16 43.39
C LEU A 229 -47.22 0.84 44.11
N THR A 230 -46.24 -0.04 44.34
CA THR A 230 -46.44 -1.38 44.94
C THR A 230 -46.09 -1.49 46.43
N THR A 231 -45.66 -0.41 47.10
CA THR A 231 -45.22 -0.45 48.52
C THR A 231 -46.23 0.18 49.50
N LYS A 232 -47.53 0.14 49.18
CA LYS A 232 -48.60 0.47 50.14
C LYS A 232 -49.54 -0.72 50.27
N ALA A 233 -49.23 -1.64 51.18
CA ALA A 233 -50.13 -2.63 51.76
C ALA A 233 -49.84 -2.70 53.26
#